data_AF-Q1AXP7-F1
#
_entry.id   AF-Q1AXP7-F1
#
_cell.length_a   1.000
_cell.length_b   1.000
_cell.length_c   1.000
_cell.angle_alpha   90.00
_cell.angle_beta   90.00
_cell.angle_gamma   90.00
#
_symmetry.space_group_name_H-M   'P 1'
#
loop_
_entity.id
_entity.type
_entity.pdbx_description
1 polymer ?
#
loop_
_entity_poly.entity_id
_entity_poly.type
_entity_poly.pdbx_seq_one_letter_code
_entity_poly.pdbx_strand_id
1 'polypeptide(L)'
;MSGRPGGCDPRLIFELAEGALEPARRRRALAHLESCPLCRARYERERRLSERLRLASPPATGSVRREVAMELPTRTAAVRAAWVVLCLALLLADGAALGLAGANPLAFASGLLGLFWAVASGLATAGRVLVEAAGGVLLAALAAGALADLLVAAVVVSARRRARQA
;
A
#
# COMPACT_ATOMS: atom_id res chain seq x y z
N MET A 1 15.78 -28.55 -11.52
CA MET A 1 14.87 -28.11 -10.44
C MET A 1 14.27 -29.34 -9.81
N SER A 2 14.87 -29.83 -8.72
CA SER A 2 14.52 -31.10 -8.07
C SER A 2 13.97 -30.83 -6.67
N GLY A 3 12.69 -31.14 -6.47
CA GLY A 3 12.03 -31.07 -5.18
C GLY A 3 12.54 -32.13 -4.21
N ARG A 4 12.78 -31.72 -2.96
CA ARG A 4 12.89 -32.61 -1.79
C ARG A 4 11.87 -32.15 -0.75
N PRO A 5 11.16 -33.08 -0.08
CA PRO A 5 10.19 -32.74 0.94
C PRO A 5 10.93 -32.18 2.17
N GLY A 6 10.61 -30.94 2.55
CA GLY A 6 10.90 -30.37 3.87
C GLY A 6 12.36 -30.08 4.25
N GLY A 7 13.31 -30.13 3.31
CA GLY A 7 14.73 -29.92 3.60
C GLY A 7 15.08 -28.48 3.90
N CYS A 8 15.16 -27.62 2.87
CA CYS A 8 15.63 -26.25 3.04
C CYS A 8 14.53 -25.27 2.66
N ASP A 9 13.54 -25.09 3.54
CA ASP A 9 12.51 -24.06 3.34
C ASP A 9 13.06 -22.69 3.80
N PRO A 10 13.29 -21.73 2.87
CA PRO A 10 13.76 -20.40 3.22
C PRO A 10 12.83 -19.65 4.19
N ARG A 11 11.51 -19.87 4.08
CA ARG A 11 10.52 -19.18 4.89
C ARG A 11 10.62 -19.60 6.35
N LEU A 12 10.78 -20.90 6.57
CA LEU A 12 10.93 -21.47 7.91
C LEU A 12 12.19 -20.95 8.63
N ILE A 13 13.29 -20.70 7.91
CA ILE A 13 14.50 -20.07 8.47
C ILE A 13 14.27 -18.60 8.82
N PHE A 14 13.52 -17.88 7.99
CA PHE A 14 13.17 -16.48 8.23
C PHE A 14 12.27 -16.32 9.45
N GLU A 15 11.18 -17.11 9.54
CA GLU A 15 10.27 -17.12 10.69
C GLU A 15 10.99 -17.51 11.99
N LEU A 16 12.01 -18.37 11.91
CA LEU A 16 12.87 -18.72 13.05
C LEU A 16 13.71 -17.53 13.52
N ALA A 17 14.28 -16.76 12.59
CA ALA A 17 15.10 -15.58 12.91
C ALA A 17 14.27 -14.44 13.51
N GLU A 18 13.02 -14.28 13.06
CA GLU A 18 12.08 -13.29 13.59
C GLU A 18 11.48 -13.69 14.95
N GLY A 19 11.50 -14.99 15.29
CA GLY A 19 10.91 -15.54 16.50
C GLY A 19 9.40 -15.80 16.40
N ALA A 20 8.86 -15.86 15.18
CA ALA A 20 7.43 -16.04 14.91
C ALA A 20 6.98 -17.52 14.83
N LEU A 21 7.92 -18.46 14.98
CA LEU A 21 7.62 -19.90 14.90
C LEU A 21 7.00 -20.46 16.18
N GLU A 22 5.93 -21.24 16.00
CA GLU A 22 5.36 -22.11 17.02
C GLU A 22 6.40 -23.07 17.64
N PRO A 23 6.32 -23.39 18.95
CA PRO A 23 7.34 -24.19 19.65
C PRO A 23 7.65 -25.54 19.00
N ALA A 24 6.62 -26.21 18.46
CA ALA A 24 6.79 -27.50 17.79
C ALA A 24 7.54 -27.37 16.45
N ARG A 25 7.28 -26.31 15.67
CA ARG A 25 7.97 -26.05 14.40
C ARG A 25 9.37 -25.52 14.61
N ARG A 26 9.56 -24.69 15.64
CA ARG A 26 10.88 -24.19 16.07
C ARG A 26 11.86 -25.33 16.35
N ARG A 27 11.45 -26.36 17.11
CA ARG A 27 12.29 -27.53 17.40
C ARG A 27 12.73 -28.26 16.13
N ARG A 28 11.83 -28.43 15.16
CA ARG A 28 12.16 -29.04 13.86
C ARG A 28 13.13 -28.19 13.05
N ALA A 29 12.94 -26.87 13.05
CA ALA A 29 13.82 -25.92 12.39
C ALA A 29 15.24 -25.98 12.97
N LEU A 30 15.38 -26.01 14.30
CA LEU A 30 16.66 -26.11 14.99
C LEU A 30 17.37 -27.43 14.67
N ALA A 31 16.67 -28.56 14.73
CA ALA A 31 17.22 -29.87 14.34
C ALA A 31 17.69 -29.88 12.86
N HIS A 32 17.00 -29.15 11.97
CA HIS A 32 17.44 -28.99 10.60
C HIS A 32 18.73 -28.16 10.48
N LEU A 33 18.88 -27.09 11.28
CA LEU A 33 20.10 -26.28 11.31
C LEU A 33 21.34 -27.05 11.79
N GLU A 34 21.16 -28.09 12.60
CA GLU A 34 22.23 -29.00 13.02
C GLU A 34 22.77 -29.82 11.83
N SER A 35 21.89 -30.22 10.92
CA SER A 35 22.22 -31.09 9.77
C SER A 35 22.56 -30.33 8.48
N CYS A 36 22.13 -29.07 8.32
CA CYS A 36 22.35 -28.29 7.11
C CYS A 36 23.19 -27.01 7.34
N PRO A 37 24.47 -26.98 6.90
CA PRO A 37 25.33 -25.81 7.09
C PRO A 37 24.90 -24.59 6.27
N LEU A 38 24.26 -24.79 5.10
CA LEU A 38 23.75 -23.70 4.27
C LEU A 38 22.60 -22.95 4.94
N CYS A 39 21.64 -23.68 5.52
CA CYS A 39 20.54 -23.07 6.27
C CYS A 39 21.05 -22.40 7.56
N ARG A 40 22.09 -22.95 8.19
CA ARG A 40 22.74 -22.32 9.36
C ARG A 40 23.36 -20.98 9.01
N ALA A 41 24.15 -20.91 7.93
CA ALA A 41 24.75 -19.67 7.47
C ALA A 41 23.69 -18.61 7.10
N ARG A 42 22.56 -19.05 6.52
CA ARG A 42 21.43 -18.16 6.22
C ARG A 42 20.76 -17.64 7.49
N TYR A 43 20.45 -18.52 8.44
CA TYR A 43 19.88 -18.14 9.72
C TYR A 43 20.75 -17.12 10.46
N GLU A 44 22.07 -17.34 10.53
CA GLU A 44 22.99 -16.40 11.17
C GLU A 44 23.03 -15.04 10.47
N ARG A 45 22.96 -15.02 9.14
CA ARG A 45 22.89 -13.77 8.36
C ARG A 45 21.62 -12.99 8.66
N GLU A 46 20.46 -13.66 8.65
CA GLU A 46 19.17 -13.03 8.97
C GLU A 46 19.16 -12.54 10.41
N ARG A 47 19.63 -13.34 11.37
CA ARG A 47 19.70 -12.94 12.79
C ARG A 47 20.54 -11.69 12.99
N ARG A 48 21.72 -11.61 12.35
CA ARG A 48 22.58 -10.41 12.39
C ARG A 48 21.91 -9.21 11.75
N LEU A 49 21.16 -9.39 10.67
CA LEU A 49 20.40 -8.31 10.03
C LEU A 49 19.30 -7.81 10.96
N SER A 50 18.50 -8.71 11.55
CA SER A 50 17.46 -8.36 12.50
C SER A 50 18.02 -7.67 13.74
N GLU A 51 19.17 -8.10 14.27
CA GLU A 51 19.88 -7.41 15.36
C GLU A 51 20.28 -5.98 14.95
N ARG A 52 20.87 -5.80 13.76
CA ARG A 52 21.22 -4.47 13.23
C ARG A 52 19.99 -3.57 13.06
N LEU A 53 18.88 -4.11 12.58
CA LEU A 53 17.63 -3.37 12.41
C LEU A 53 17.00 -3.02 13.77
N ARG A 54 17.13 -3.86 14.79
CA ARG A 54 16.68 -3.55 16.15
C ARG A 54 17.53 -2.49 16.83
N LEU A 55 18.83 -2.48 16.53
CA LEU A 55 19.78 -1.48 17.04
C LEU A 55 19.71 -0.16 16.26
N ALA A 56 19.23 -0.19 15.03
CA ALA A 56 18.91 1.03 14.30
C ALA A 56 17.78 1.73 15.05
N SER A 57 18.09 2.87 15.67
CA SER A 57 17.08 3.71 16.29
C SER A 57 15.98 3.99 15.26
N PRO A 58 14.69 3.84 15.62
CA PRO A 58 13.63 4.30 14.75
C PRO A 58 13.92 5.77 14.44
N PRO A 59 13.79 6.21 13.17
CA PRO A 59 13.92 7.62 12.85
C PRO A 59 12.95 8.37 13.77
N ALA A 60 13.45 9.45 14.39
CA ALA A 60 12.67 10.29 15.29
C ALA A 60 11.31 10.57 14.63
N THR A 61 10.24 10.55 15.44
CA THR A 61 8.82 10.63 15.09
C THR A 61 8.44 11.89 14.28
N GLY A 62 9.03 12.06 13.11
CA GLY A 62 8.60 12.89 12.02
C GLY A 62 7.77 12.03 11.08
N SER A 63 6.64 12.55 10.65
CA SER A 63 5.68 11.84 9.82
C SER A 63 6.33 11.20 8.58
N VAL A 64 6.52 9.88 8.62
CA VAL A 64 6.91 9.01 7.48
C VAL A 64 5.86 9.06 6.33
N ARG A 65 4.77 9.80 6.50
CA ARG A 65 3.68 9.96 5.53
C ARG A 65 3.97 10.88 4.34
N ARG A 66 5.03 11.69 4.35
CA ARG A 66 5.29 12.64 3.25
C ARG A 66 6.40 12.22 2.29
N GLU A 67 7.40 11.47 2.76
CA GLU A 67 8.50 11.01 1.92
C GLU A 67 8.23 9.64 1.29
N VAL A 68 7.60 8.70 2.00
CA VAL A 68 7.42 7.33 1.48
C VAL A 68 6.36 7.23 0.37
N ALA A 69 5.43 8.20 0.29
CA ALA A 69 4.49 8.27 -0.83
C ALA A 69 5.13 8.81 -2.13
N MET A 70 6.33 9.40 -2.05
CA MET A 70 7.04 10.00 -3.18
C MET A 70 8.40 9.33 -3.50
N GLU A 71 8.87 8.41 -2.65
CA GLU A 71 10.13 7.67 -2.81
C GLU A 71 9.98 6.23 -3.31
N LEU A 72 8.89 5.90 -4.01
CA LEU A 72 9.02 4.89 -5.06
C LEU A 72 9.68 5.60 -6.25
N PRO A 73 10.98 5.37 -6.56
CA PRO A 73 11.55 5.81 -7.82
C PRO A 73 10.88 4.97 -8.91
N THR A 74 9.65 5.33 -9.28
CA THR A 74 8.83 4.55 -10.21
C THR A 74 9.43 4.50 -11.61
N ARG A 75 10.49 5.26 -11.89
CA ARG A 75 11.39 5.14 -13.04
C ARG A 75 12.65 5.99 -12.82
N THR A 76 13.80 5.52 -13.29
CA THR A 76 15.02 6.34 -13.35
C THR A 76 14.77 7.59 -14.20
N ALA A 77 15.49 8.68 -13.93
CA ALA A 77 15.33 9.94 -14.67
C ALA A 77 15.47 9.75 -16.18
N ALA A 78 16.34 8.84 -16.62
CA ALA A 78 16.50 8.45 -18.01
C ALA A 78 15.23 7.85 -18.61
N VAL A 79 14.51 6.98 -17.89
CA VAL A 79 13.27 6.38 -18.39
C VAL A 79 12.13 7.40 -18.40
N ARG A 80 12.11 8.34 -17.44
CA ARG A 80 11.17 9.48 -17.49
C ARG A 80 11.43 10.36 -18.72
N ALA A 81 12.69 10.70 -18.98
CA ALA A 81 13.08 11.48 -20.16
C ALA A 81 12.74 10.74 -21.45
N ALA A 82 13.02 9.44 -21.54
CA ALA A 82 12.66 8.61 -22.68
C ALA A 82 11.15 8.59 -22.94
N TRP A 83 10.33 8.51 -21.87
CA TRP A 83 8.88 8.59 -21.98
C TRP A 83 8.39 9.96 -22.45
N VAL A 84 8.97 11.04 -21.94
CA VAL A 84 8.62 12.39 -22.39
C VAL A 84 8.96 12.58 -23.87
N VAL A 85 10.14 12.15 -24.29
CA VAL A 85 10.58 12.20 -25.70
C VAL A 85 9.66 11.37 -26.59
N LEU A 86 9.29 10.16 -26.16
CA LEU A 86 8.36 9.30 -26.89
C LEU A 86 6.99 9.97 -27.05
N CYS A 87 6.40 10.50 -25.98
CA CYS A 87 5.13 11.21 -26.05
C CYS A 87 5.20 12.43 -26.97
N LEU A 88 6.29 13.19 -26.92
CA LEU A 88 6.49 14.35 -27.78
C LEU A 88 6.61 13.95 -29.25
N ALA A 89 7.36 12.89 -29.56
CA ALA A 89 7.51 12.38 -30.92
C ALA A 89 6.17 11.91 -31.49
N LEU A 90 5.37 11.19 -30.70
CA LEU A 90 4.02 10.76 -31.09
C LEU A 90 3.10 11.96 -31.34
N LEU A 91 3.16 12.99 -30.49
CA LEU A 91 2.38 14.22 -30.65
C LEU A 91 2.75 14.98 -31.94
N LEU A 92 4.05 15.07 -32.24
CA LEU A 92 4.54 15.71 -33.46
C LEU A 92 4.16 14.92 -34.71
N ALA A 93 4.25 13.59 -34.66
CA ALA A 93 3.85 12.72 -35.77
C ALA A 93 2.33 12.86 -36.07
N ASP A 94 1.50 12.91 -35.03
CA ASP A 94 0.05 13.08 -35.17
C ASP A 94 -0.30 14.48 -35.69
N GLY A 95 0.36 15.52 -35.17
CA GLY A 95 0.22 16.89 -35.67
C GLY A 95 0.65 17.03 -37.13
N ALA A 96 1.75 16.38 -37.54
CA ALA A 96 2.21 16.38 -38.92
C ALA A 96 1.25 15.61 -39.85
N ALA A 97 0.74 14.46 -39.42
CA ALA A 97 -0.26 13.69 -40.16
C ALA A 97 -1.54 14.50 -40.40
N LEU A 98 -2.01 15.22 -39.37
CA LEU A 98 -3.17 16.11 -39.47
C LEU A 98 -2.90 17.33 -40.36
N GLY A 99 -1.71 17.92 -40.28
CA GLY A 99 -1.30 19.01 -41.16
C GLY A 99 -1.25 18.58 -42.63
N LEU A 100 -0.71 17.39 -42.91
CA LEU A 100 -0.69 16.80 -44.26
C LEU A 100 -2.08 16.41 -44.76
N ALA A 101 -3.00 16.04 -43.85
CA ALA A 101 -4.40 15.79 -44.16
C ALA A 101 -5.21 17.08 -44.40
N GLY A 102 -4.58 18.27 -44.33
CA GLY A 102 -5.24 19.56 -44.51
C GLY A 102 -6.13 19.97 -43.34
N ALA A 103 -6.01 19.32 -42.18
CA ALA A 103 -6.76 19.67 -41.00
C ALA A 103 -6.23 20.97 -40.38
N ASN A 104 -7.15 21.84 -39.94
CA ASN A 104 -6.77 23.11 -39.30
C ASN A 104 -5.99 22.85 -38.00
N PRO A 105 -4.73 23.31 -37.88
CA PRO A 105 -3.91 23.06 -36.69
C PRO A 105 -4.50 23.69 -35.42
N LEU A 106 -5.27 24.77 -35.58
CA LEU A 106 -6.06 25.41 -34.52
C LEU A 106 -7.17 24.49 -33.98
N ALA A 107 -7.82 23.71 -34.85
CA ALA A 107 -8.86 22.76 -34.44
C ALA A 107 -8.24 21.62 -33.61
N PHE A 108 -7.08 21.11 -34.01
CA PHE A 108 -6.34 20.10 -33.25
C PHE A 108 -5.90 20.60 -31.86
N ALA A 109 -5.31 21.80 -31.79
CA ALA A 109 -4.92 22.41 -30.52
C ALA A 109 -6.12 22.60 -29.58
N SER A 110 -7.27 23.03 -30.12
CA SER A 110 -8.50 23.16 -29.33
C SER A 110 -9.06 21.81 -28.87
N GLY A 111 -8.93 20.76 -29.68
CA GLY A 111 -9.32 19.39 -29.33
C GLY A 111 -8.46 18.80 -28.21
N LEU A 112 -7.14 18.98 -28.28
CA LEU A 112 -6.20 18.59 -27.23
C LEU A 112 -6.48 19.31 -25.91
N LEU A 113 -6.72 20.62 -25.98
CA LEU A 113 -7.08 21.43 -24.81
C LEU A 113 -8.41 20.98 -24.21
N GLY A 114 -9.39 20.65 -25.05
CA GLY A 114 -10.68 20.09 -24.65
C GLY A 114 -10.54 18.71 -23.98
N LEU A 115 -9.69 17.84 -24.51
CA LEU A 115 -9.43 16.50 -23.96
C LEU A 115 -8.74 16.60 -22.59
N PHE A 116 -7.76 17.50 -22.47
CA PHE A 116 -7.09 17.81 -21.21
C PHE A 116 -8.08 18.34 -20.17
N TRP A 117 -8.95 19.27 -20.56
CA TRP A 117 -10.00 19.78 -19.68
C TRP A 117 -11.05 18.72 -19.31
N ALA A 118 -11.43 17.85 -20.24
CA ALA A 118 -12.37 16.75 -19.99
C ALA A 118 -11.80 15.75 -18.97
N VAL A 119 -10.51 15.43 -19.06
CA VAL A 119 -9.83 14.56 -18.08
C VAL A 119 -9.72 15.27 -16.73
N ALA A 120 -9.31 16.54 -16.70
CA ALA A 120 -9.19 17.30 -15.45
C ALA A 120 -10.55 17.48 -14.74
N SER A 121 -11.60 17.78 -15.49
CA SER A 121 -12.96 17.91 -14.96
C SER A 121 -13.56 16.56 -14.57
N GLY A 122 -13.34 15.49 -15.35
CA GLY A 122 -13.76 14.14 -15.02
C GLY A 122 -13.14 13.62 -13.72
N LEU A 123 -11.85 13.90 -13.48
CA LEU A 123 -11.16 13.55 -12.24
C LEU A 123 -11.71 14.32 -11.03
N ALA A 124 -11.98 15.62 -11.19
CA ALA A 124 -12.58 16.44 -10.14
C ALA A 124 -13.99 15.97 -9.78
N THR A 125 -14.77 15.53 -10.78
CA THR A 125 -16.13 15.02 -10.61
C THR A 125 -16.12 13.65 -9.92
N ALA A 126 -15.22 12.74 -10.32
CA ALA A 126 -15.03 11.45 -9.66
C ALA A 126 -14.59 11.60 -8.18
N GLY A 127 -13.69 12.56 -7.91
CA GLY A 127 -13.28 12.89 -6.54
C GLY A 127 -14.43 13.40 -5.68
N ARG A 128 -15.29 14.27 -6.22
CA ARG A 128 -16.46 14.79 -5.51
C ARG A 128 -17.48 13.68 -5.19
N VAL A 129 -17.75 12.79 -6.15
CA VAL A 129 -18.66 11.64 -5.95
C VAL A 129 -18.12 10.68 -4.89
N LEU A 130 -16.81 10.40 -4.89
CA LEU A 130 -16.18 9.57 -3.85
C LEU A 130 -16.27 10.20 -2.46
N VAL A 131 -16.09 11.51 -2.35
CA VAL A 131 -16.17 12.24 -1.07
C VAL A 131 -17.62 12.29 -0.56
N GLU A 132 -18.60 12.53 -1.43
CA GLU A 132 -20.02 12.51 -1.05
C GLU A 132 -20.49 11.11 -0.64
N ALA A 133 -20.07 10.07 -1.38
CA ALA A 133 -20.37 8.69 -1.04
C ALA A 133 -19.72 8.26 0.29
N ALA A 134 -18.44 8.60 0.50
CA ALA A 134 -17.73 8.29 1.74
C ALA A 134 -18.30 9.05 2.95
N GLY A 135 -18.71 10.31 2.77
CA GLY A 135 -19.32 11.13 3.81
C GLY A 135 -20.62 10.55 4.34
N GLY A 136 -21.50 10.06 3.45
CA GLY A 136 -22.76 9.41 3.84
C GLY A 136 -22.54 8.14 4.67
N VAL A 137 -21.59 7.30 4.26
CA VAL A 137 -21.25 6.06 4.99
C VAL A 137 -20.66 6.38 6.36
N LEU A 138 -19.79 7.38 6.46
CA LEU A 138 -19.18 7.79 7.74
C LEU A 138 -20.23 8.31 8.73
N LEU A 139 -21.16 9.14 8.25
CA LEU A 139 -22.25 9.69 9.07
C LEU A 139 -23.19 8.57 9.57
N ALA A 140 -23.54 7.61 8.71
CA ALA A 140 -24.35 6.47 9.09
C ALA A 140 -23.67 5.59 10.16
N ALA A 141 -22.36 5.33 9.99
CA ALA A 141 -21.57 4.58 10.97
C ALA A 141 -21.49 5.29 12.33
N LEU A 142 -21.29 6.61 12.34
CA LEU A 142 -21.26 7.41 13.57
C LEU A 142 -22.63 7.43 14.27
N ALA A 143 -23.72 7.58 13.50
CA ALA A 143 -25.07 7.55 14.05
C ALA A 143 -25.41 6.18 14.67
N ALA A 144 -25.03 5.09 14.00
CA ALA A 144 -25.22 3.74 14.52
C ALA A 144 -24.41 3.51 15.81
N GLY A 145 -23.16 3.98 15.86
CA GLY A 145 -22.33 3.94 17.07
C GLY A 145 -22.97 4.70 18.24
N ALA A 146 -23.44 5.93 18.00
CA ALA A 146 -24.07 6.74 19.02
C ALA A 146 -25.36 6.11 19.59
N LEU A 147 -26.15 5.44 18.74
CA LEU A 147 -27.35 4.71 19.18
C LEU A 147 -26.99 3.48 20.03
N ALA A 148 -25.94 2.74 19.65
CA ALA A 148 -25.45 1.61 20.42
C ALA A 148 -24.99 2.05 21.82
N ASP A 149 -24.25 3.16 21.91
CA ASP A 149 -23.79 3.71 23.20
C ASP A 149 -24.97 4.16 24.09
N LEU A 150 -25.99 4.78 23.50
CA LEU A 150 -27.22 5.15 24.20
C LEU A 150 -27.97 3.94 24.75
N LEU A 151 -28.06 2.85 23.98
CA LEU A 151 -28.68 1.61 24.43
C LEU A 151 -27.89 0.97 25.58
N VAL A 152 -26.56 0.91 25.48
CA VAL A 152 -25.70 0.41 26.55
C VAL A 152 -25.88 1.25 27.82
N ALA A 153 -25.86 2.59 27.69
CA ALA A 153 -26.08 3.50 28.80
C ALA A 153 -27.47 3.30 29.45
N ALA A 154 -28.52 3.15 28.64
CA ALA A 154 -29.88 2.91 29.13
C ALA A 154 -29.99 1.58 29.89
N VAL A 155 -29.39 0.50 29.37
CA VAL A 155 -29.37 -0.81 30.04
C VAL A 155 -28.66 -0.71 31.38
N VAL A 156 -27.46 -0.10 31.42
CA VAL A 156 -26.68 0.07 32.66
C VAL A 156 -27.45 0.90 33.70
N VAL A 157 -28.09 2.00 33.28
CA VAL A 157 -28.90 2.82 34.18
C VAL A 157 -30.12 2.06 34.69
N SER A 158 -30.81 1.31 33.82
CA SER A 158 -31.98 0.51 34.22
C SER A 158 -31.62 -0.62 35.18
N ALA A 159 -30.48 -1.28 34.98
CA ALA A 159 -29.97 -2.32 35.85
C ALA A 159 -29.58 -1.74 37.23
N ARG A 160 -28.91 -0.59 37.25
CA ARG A 160 -28.59 0.14 38.49
C ARG A 160 -29.84 0.59 39.25
N ARG A 161 -30.88 1.05 38.55
CA ARG A 161 -32.16 1.44 39.17
C ARG A 161 -32.85 0.24 39.81
N ARG A 162 -32.92 -0.90 39.11
CA ARG A 162 -33.48 -2.14 39.63
C ARG A 162 -32.73 -2.67 40.85
N ALA A 163 -31.39 -2.62 40.83
CA ALA A 163 -30.55 -3.04 41.96
C ALA A 163 -30.66 -2.12 43.20
N ARG A 164 -31.19 -0.89 43.07
CA ARG A 164 -31.49 0.00 44.20
C ARG A 164 -32.90 -0.15 44.75
N GLN A 165 -33.79 -0.83 44.03
CA GLN A 165 -35.20 -1.04 44.40
C GLN A 165 -35.45 -2.41 45.03
N ALA A 166 -34.50 -3.34 44.89
CA ALA A 166 -34.46 -4.63 45.58
C ALA A 166 -33.64 -4.52 46.87
#